data_AF-A0A968TJZ5-F1
#
_entry.id   AF-A0A968TJZ5-F1
#
_cell.length_a   1.000
_cell.length_b   1.000
_cell.length_c   1.000
_cell.angle_alpha   90.00
_cell.angle_beta   90.00
_cell.angle_gamma   90.00
#
_symmetry.space_group_name_H-M   'P 1'
#
loop_
_entity.id
_entity.type
_entity.pdbx_description
1 polymer ?
#
loop_
_entity_poly.entity_id
_entity_poly.type
_entity_poly.pdbx_seq_one_letter_code
_entity_poly.pdbx_strand_id
1 'polypeptide(L)'
;MMWRSISMLSLCSGVAIGLGAPVWAQSANFGTIDVAPGFGSERVQGFTQGSVSLASLANRDRAGNLCVGFADSTPDHVLVLQRDLPRLSLQVNSESDTTLLVLGPGNSVRCGDDISRTNLNAAVQDTDLRAGEYRIWVGSFEADTRIDYTLSIEE
;
A
#
# COMPACT_ATOMS: atom_id res chain seq x y z
N MET A 1 -63.46 42.16 -19.55
CA MET A 1 -62.47 42.96 -18.80
C MET A 1 -61.92 42.12 -17.66
N MET A 2 -60.62 42.27 -17.39
CA MET A 2 -59.83 41.61 -16.34
C MET A 2 -59.27 40.22 -16.69
N TRP A 3 -58.11 40.34 -17.32
CA TRP A 3 -57.02 39.41 -17.52
C TRP A 3 -56.26 39.21 -16.19
N ARG A 4 -55.91 37.97 -15.81
CA ARG A 4 -54.78 37.68 -14.92
C ARG A 4 -54.04 36.44 -15.41
N SER A 5 -52.73 36.49 -15.25
CA SER A 5 -51.72 35.77 -16.01
C SER A 5 -50.76 35.05 -15.07
N ILE A 6 -50.18 33.93 -15.56
CA ILE A 6 -48.84 33.34 -15.24
C ILE A 6 -48.78 32.65 -13.84
N SER A 7 -48.23 31.43 -13.65
CA SER A 7 -46.93 30.92 -14.11
C SER A 7 -46.92 29.38 -14.23
N MET A 8 -46.38 28.86 -15.34
CA MET A 8 -45.88 27.48 -15.43
C MET A 8 -44.53 27.42 -14.70
N LEU A 9 -44.41 26.58 -13.66
CA LEU A 9 -43.10 26.22 -13.12
C LEU A 9 -42.46 25.19 -14.04
N SER A 10 -41.35 25.58 -14.66
CA SER A 10 -40.47 24.71 -15.44
C SER A 10 -39.64 23.85 -14.49
N LEU A 11 -39.76 22.52 -14.59
CA LEU A 11 -38.85 21.57 -13.93
C LEU A 11 -37.56 21.47 -14.76
N CYS A 12 -36.48 22.09 -14.31
CA CYS A 12 -35.13 21.75 -14.75
C CYS A 12 -34.66 20.51 -13.97
N SER A 13 -34.81 19.31 -14.53
CA SER A 13 -34.09 18.12 -14.05
C SER A 13 -32.62 18.24 -14.46
N GLY A 14 -31.80 18.77 -13.56
CA GLY A 14 -30.34 18.75 -13.69
C GLY A 14 -29.80 17.35 -13.37
N VAL A 15 -29.11 16.73 -14.32
CA VAL A 15 -28.31 15.52 -14.10
C VAL A 15 -27.08 15.90 -13.28
N ALA A 16 -26.98 15.37 -12.05
CA ALA A 16 -25.78 15.52 -11.23
C ALA A 16 -24.67 14.59 -11.77
N ILE A 17 -23.61 15.19 -12.33
CA ILE A 17 -22.38 14.49 -12.68
C ILE A 17 -21.69 14.12 -11.37
N GLY A 18 -21.54 12.82 -11.10
CA GLY A 18 -20.81 12.32 -9.93
C GLY A 18 -19.35 12.72 -10.01
N LEU A 19 -18.94 13.63 -9.12
CA LEU A 19 -17.54 13.89 -8.84
C LEU A 19 -17.01 12.67 -8.06
N GLY A 20 -16.04 11.95 -8.64
CA GLY A 20 -15.32 10.91 -7.93
C GLY A 20 -14.74 11.51 -6.64
N ALA A 21 -15.09 10.93 -5.50
CA ALA A 21 -14.52 11.35 -4.23
C ALA A 21 -12.98 11.21 -4.32
N PRO A 22 -12.21 12.16 -3.76
CA PRO A 22 -10.79 11.91 -3.57
C PRO A 22 -10.68 10.67 -2.70
N VAL A 23 -10.06 9.61 -3.23
CA VAL A 23 -9.58 8.50 -2.41
C VAL A 23 -8.68 9.15 -1.37
N TRP A 24 -9.08 9.09 -0.11
CA TRP A 24 -8.24 9.59 0.98
C TRP A 24 -6.97 8.75 0.97
N ALA A 25 -5.89 9.32 0.44
CA ALA A 25 -4.57 8.73 0.54
C ALA A 25 -4.35 8.39 2.02
N GLN A 26 -4.25 7.10 2.33
CA GLN A 26 -3.99 6.67 3.69
C GLN A 26 -2.64 7.27 4.10
N SER A 27 -2.59 7.97 5.23
CA SER A 27 -1.32 8.52 5.73
C SER A 27 -0.33 7.37 5.95
N ALA A 28 0.88 7.50 5.42
CA ALA A 28 1.97 6.58 5.65
C ALA A 28 2.98 7.20 6.63
N ASN A 29 3.64 6.39 7.46
CA ASN A 29 4.62 6.88 8.44
C ASN A 29 5.78 7.61 7.78
N PHE A 30 6.22 7.14 6.61
CA PHE A 30 7.38 7.66 5.89
C PHE A 30 7.05 8.12 4.45
N GLY A 31 5.76 8.28 4.15
CA GLY A 31 5.28 8.93 2.93
C GLY A 31 4.96 8.01 1.76
N THR A 32 4.69 8.67 0.63
CA THR A 32 4.20 8.04 -0.61
C THR A 32 5.29 8.05 -1.67
N ILE A 33 5.38 6.96 -2.44
CA ILE A 33 6.25 6.80 -3.60
C ILE A 33 5.38 6.64 -4.84
N ASP A 34 5.52 7.52 -5.83
CA ASP A 34 4.85 7.39 -7.12
C ASP A 34 5.82 6.84 -8.17
N VAL A 35 5.47 5.72 -8.80
CA VAL A 35 6.28 5.15 -9.89
C VAL A 35 5.46 4.88 -11.14
N ALA A 36 6.12 5.04 -12.28
CA ALA A 36 5.62 4.68 -13.60
C ALA A 36 6.51 3.57 -14.20
N PRO A 37 6.00 2.74 -15.13
CA PRO A 37 6.83 1.76 -15.82
C PRO A 37 8.08 2.39 -16.44
N GLY A 38 9.22 1.72 -16.31
CA GLY A 38 10.55 2.19 -16.67
C GLY A 38 11.31 2.93 -15.56
N PHE A 39 10.87 2.85 -14.30
CA PHE A 39 11.54 3.56 -13.18
C PHE A 39 12.87 2.91 -12.77
N GLY A 40 13.06 1.63 -13.07
CA GLY A 40 14.29 0.89 -12.77
C GLY A 40 14.43 0.56 -11.29
N SER A 41 14.83 1.53 -10.46
CA SER A 41 15.00 1.32 -9.01
C SER A 41 14.76 2.58 -8.20
N GLU A 42 14.07 2.46 -7.08
CA GLU A 42 13.87 3.50 -6.07
C GLU A 42 14.31 3.02 -4.68
N ARG A 43 14.69 3.94 -3.80
CA ARG A 43 15.06 3.62 -2.41
C ARG A 43 14.44 4.61 -1.44
N VAL A 44 13.84 4.08 -0.38
CA VAL A 44 13.29 4.88 0.73
C VAL A 44 13.78 4.33 2.06
N GLN A 45 13.78 5.18 3.09
CA GLN A 45 14.24 4.85 4.43
C GLN A 45 13.08 4.91 5.42
N GLY A 46 13.19 4.15 6.49
CA GLY A 46 12.21 4.13 7.57
C GLY A 46 12.73 3.37 8.78
N PHE A 47 11.84 3.11 9.72
CA PHE A 47 12.11 2.27 10.88
C PHE A 47 10.88 1.50 11.32
N THR A 48 11.07 0.27 11.79
CA THR A 48 9.98 -0.53 12.37
C THR A 48 9.52 0.07 13.69
N GLN A 49 8.24 -0.09 14.02
CA GLN A 49 7.67 0.22 15.34
C GLN A 49 6.30 -0.45 15.47
N GLY A 50 5.72 -0.40 16.68
CA GLY A 50 4.35 -0.82 16.93
C GLY A 50 4.20 -2.29 17.29
N SER A 51 2.99 -2.62 17.74
CA SER A 51 2.66 -3.91 18.35
C SER A 51 1.49 -4.61 17.65
N VAL A 52 1.06 -4.13 16.48
CA VAL A 52 -0.05 -4.74 15.73
C VAL A 52 0.49 -5.93 14.97
N SER A 53 -0.08 -7.11 15.23
CA SER A 53 0.31 -8.33 14.50
C SER A 53 -0.05 -8.20 13.02
N LEU A 54 0.92 -8.41 12.12
CA LEU A 54 0.67 -8.41 10.68
C LEU A 54 -0.35 -9.48 10.27
N ALA A 55 -0.38 -10.63 10.96
CA ALA A 55 -1.36 -11.69 10.76
C ALA A 55 -2.81 -11.25 11.06
N SER A 56 -2.98 -10.24 11.93
CA SER A 56 -4.30 -9.67 12.23
C SER A 56 -4.77 -8.68 11.16
N LEU A 57 -3.85 -8.05 10.42
CA LEU A 57 -4.15 -7.19 9.28
C LEU A 57 -4.44 -8.02 8.03
N ALA A 58 -3.63 -9.04 7.78
CA ALA A 58 -3.84 -10.04 6.75
C ALA A 58 -3.23 -11.37 7.19
N ASN A 59 -4.02 -12.45 7.20
CA ASN A 59 -3.59 -13.74 7.73
C ASN A 59 -2.50 -14.40 6.86
N ARG A 60 -2.81 -14.60 5.58
CA ARG A 60 -1.93 -15.26 4.62
C ARG A 60 -1.98 -14.60 3.26
N ASP A 61 -0.89 -14.70 2.52
CA ASP A 61 -0.86 -14.34 1.11
C ASP A 61 -1.48 -15.44 0.22
N ARG A 62 -1.53 -15.18 -1.09
CA ARG A 62 -2.07 -16.13 -2.09
C ARG A 62 -1.27 -17.43 -2.22
N ALA A 63 0.00 -17.43 -1.82
CA ALA A 63 0.87 -18.60 -1.82
C ALA A 63 0.75 -19.41 -0.52
N GLY A 64 -0.03 -18.92 0.45
CA GLY A 64 -0.24 -19.56 1.74
C GLY A 64 0.80 -19.18 2.80
N ASN A 65 1.70 -18.22 2.53
CA ASN A 65 2.67 -17.75 3.51
C ASN A 65 1.95 -16.96 4.61
N LEU A 66 2.36 -17.15 5.86
CA LEU A 66 1.85 -16.34 6.98
C LEU A 66 2.47 -14.95 6.94
N CYS A 67 1.66 -13.94 7.22
CA CYS A 67 2.15 -12.58 7.42
C CYS A 67 2.57 -12.45 8.88
N VAL A 68 3.82 -12.85 9.16
CA VAL A 68 4.40 -12.88 10.50
C VAL A 68 4.88 -11.48 10.92
N GLY A 69 5.17 -11.31 12.20
CA GLY A 69 5.73 -10.07 12.75
C GLY A 69 4.68 -9.05 13.21
N PHE A 70 5.21 -7.90 13.62
CA PHE A 70 4.49 -6.78 14.21
C PHE A 70 4.89 -5.47 13.53
N ALA A 71 3.94 -4.55 13.41
CA ALA A 71 4.15 -3.22 12.86
C ALA A 71 3.19 -2.20 13.51
N ASP A 72 3.27 -0.95 13.06
CA ASP A 72 2.27 0.07 13.39
C ASP A 72 0.94 -0.25 12.70
N SER A 73 -0.15 0.26 13.27
CA SER A 73 -1.46 0.27 12.62
C SER A 73 -1.47 1.00 11.26
N THR A 74 -0.57 1.95 11.10
CA THR A 74 -0.35 2.78 9.92
C THR A 74 0.73 2.15 9.03
N PRO A 75 0.54 2.04 7.71
CA PRO A 75 1.59 1.56 6.82
C PRO A 75 2.78 2.49 6.84
N ASP A 76 3.96 1.92 6.65
CA ASP A 76 5.21 2.68 6.62
C ASP A 76 5.37 3.45 5.33
N HIS A 77 5.03 2.82 4.22
CA HIS A 77 5.08 3.41 2.89
C HIS A 77 3.80 3.12 2.12
N VAL A 78 3.43 4.06 1.24
CA VAL A 78 2.42 3.83 0.21
C VAL A 78 3.10 3.95 -1.15
N LEU A 79 3.09 2.88 -1.93
CA LEU A 79 3.56 2.86 -3.31
C LEU A 79 2.37 3.01 -4.25
N VAL A 80 2.39 4.02 -5.12
CA VAL A 80 1.38 4.26 -6.14
C VAL A 80 1.95 3.82 -7.50
N LEU A 81 1.41 2.71 -8.02
CA LEU A 81 1.71 2.26 -9.37
C LEU A 81 0.80 2.99 -10.37
N GLN A 82 1.36 3.87 -11.19
CA GLN A 82 0.59 4.63 -12.17
C GLN A 82 -0.01 3.76 -13.29
N ARG A 83 0.62 2.61 -13.57
CA ARG A 83 0.19 1.60 -14.54
C ARG A 83 0.57 0.21 -14.04
N ASP A 84 -0.01 -0.82 -14.66
CA ASP A 84 0.36 -2.20 -14.40
C ASP A 84 1.86 -2.44 -14.63
N LEU A 85 2.47 -3.28 -13.78
CA LEU A 85 3.86 -3.70 -13.92
C LEU A 85 3.95 -5.21 -14.13
N PRO A 86 4.83 -5.69 -15.02
CA PRO A 86 5.04 -7.13 -15.23
C PRO A 86 5.72 -7.78 -14.02
N ARG A 87 6.51 -7.02 -13.27
CA ARG A 87 7.26 -7.45 -12.09
C ARG A 87 7.45 -6.28 -11.12
N LEU A 88 7.56 -6.61 -9.84
CA LEU A 88 8.06 -5.72 -8.79
C LEU A 88 8.82 -6.55 -7.76
N SER A 89 9.96 -6.03 -7.33
CA SER A 89 10.72 -6.52 -6.18
C SER A 89 10.75 -5.45 -5.09
N LEU A 90 10.43 -5.86 -3.88
CA LEU A 90 10.53 -5.06 -2.65
C LEU A 90 11.48 -5.78 -1.72
N GLN A 91 12.59 -5.14 -1.37
CA GLN A 91 13.61 -5.72 -0.51
C GLN A 91 13.99 -4.77 0.62
N VAL A 92 13.83 -5.24 1.85
CA VAL A 92 14.30 -4.53 3.05
C VAL A 92 15.81 -4.76 3.19
N ASN A 93 16.53 -3.76 3.66
CA ASN A 93 17.94 -3.86 4.03
C ASN A 93 18.11 -3.25 5.42
N SER A 94 18.43 -4.09 6.39
CA SER A 94 18.65 -3.73 7.78
C SER A 94 19.74 -4.58 8.42
N GLU A 95 20.24 -4.13 9.57
CA GLU A 95 21.20 -4.87 10.42
C GLU A 95 20.52 -5.95 11.28
N SER A 96 19.21 -6.11 11.15
CA SER A 96 18.40 -7.04 11.95
C SER A 96 17.24 -7.60 11.14
N ASP A 97 16.71 -8.69 11.65
CA ASP A 97 15.63 -9.49 11.05
C ASP A 97 14.34 -8.66 10.89
N THR A 98 13.78 -8.66 9.68
CA THR A 98 12.60 -7.87 9.32
C THR A 98 11.56 -8.73 8.63
N THR A 99 10.32 -8.28 8.71
CA THR A 99 9.16 -8.88 8.03
C THR A 99 8.49 -7.85 7.13
N LEU A 100 7.71 -8.29 6.15
CA LEU A 100 7.09 -7.41 5.15
C LEU A 100 5.65 -7.83 4.88
N LEU A 101 4.71 -6.89 4.96
CA LEU A 101 3.34 -7.05 4.48
C LEU A 101 3.05 -6.01 3.42
N VAL A 102 2.50 -6.45 2.28
CA VAL A 102 2.05 -5.57 1.20
C VAL A 102 0.58 -5.83 0.89
N LEU A 103 -0.24 -4.80 1.04
CA LEU A 103 -1.65 -4.80 0.64
C LEU A 103 -1.85 -3.93 -0.60
N GLY A 104 -2.11 -4.57 -1.74
CA GLY A 104 -2.35 -3.91 -3.02
C GLY A 104 -3.83 -3.83 -3.41
N PRO A 105 -4.11 -3.37 -4.65
CA PRO A 105 -5.46 -3.28 -5.19
C PRO A 105 -6.21 -4.61 -5.13
N GLY A 106 -7.53 -4.55 -4.97
CA GLY A 106 -8.39 -5.73 -4.88
C GLY A 106 -8.16 -6.60 -3.64
N ASN A 107 -7.58 -6.03 -2.57
CA ASN A 107 -7.14 -6.75 -1.36
C ASN A 107 -6.10 -7.84 -1.65
N SER A 108 -5.24 -7.63 -2.65
CA SER A 108 -4.12 -8.54 -2.89
C SER A 108 -3.10 -8.44 -1.75
N VAL A 109 -2.73 -9.59 -1.18
CA VAL A 109 -1.81 -9.71 -0.05
C VAL A 109 -0.51 -10.35 -0.51
N ARG A 110 0.63 -9.80 -0.11
CA ARG A 110 1.96 -10.40 -0.24
C ARG A 110 2.68 -10.30 1.08
N CYS A 111 3.28 -11.41 1.52
CA CYS A 111 3.97 -11.47 2.79
C CYS A 111 5.39 -11.96 2.55
N GLY A 112 6.35 -11.25 3.15
CA GLY A 112 7.78 -11.47 3.01
C GLY A 112 8.46 -11.53 4.36
N ASP A 113 9.53 -12.28 4.40
CA ASP A 113 10.38 -12.56 5.55
C ASP A 113 11.78 -12.86 4.97
N ASP A 114 12.60 -13.67 5.61
CA ASP A 114 13.88 -14.18 5.10
C ASP A 114 14.00 -14.35 3.57
N ILE A 115 14.88 -13.56 2.95
CA ILE A 115 15.40 -13.84 1.59
C ILE A 115 16.06 -15.21 1.54
N SER A 116 16.79 -15.58 2.60
CA SER A 116 17.44 -16.88 2.75
C SER A 116 17.77 -17.17 4.21
N ARG A 117 18.14 -18.41 4.53
CA ARG A 117 18.56 -18.80 5.89
C ARG A 117 19.75 -18.00 6.46
N THR A 118 20.51 -17.31 5.61
CA THR A 118 21.66 -16.48 6.00
C THR A 118 21.43 -14.99 5.74
N ASN A 119 20.28 -14.61 5.18
CA ASN A 119 19.89 -13.23 4.95
C ASN A 119 18.45 -13.07 5.42
N LEU A 120 18.32 -12.62 6.67
CA LEU A 120 17.06 -12.47 7.39
C LEU A 120 16.32 -11.16 7.05
N ASN A 121 16.72 -10.48 5.97
CA ASN A 121 15.98 -9.32 5.52
C ASN A 121 14.72 -9.77 4.78
N ALA A 122 13.63 -9.02 4.97
CA ALA A 122 12.38 -9.26 4.27
C ALA A 122 12.48 -8.98 2.77
N ALA A 123 11.87 -9.85 1.94
CA ALA A 123 11.62 -9.51 0.54
C ALA A 123 10.28 -10.04 0.01
N VAL A 124 9.71 -9.31 -0.95
CA VAL A 124 8.56 -9.72 -1.76
C VAL A 124 8.92 -9.54 -3.23
N GLN A 125 8.73 -10.58 -4.03
CA GLN A 125 8.80 -10.51 -5.48
C GLN A 125 7.48 -11.01 -6.05
N ASP A 126 6.88 -10.23 -6.94
CA ASP A 126 5.63 -10.62 -7.60
C ASP A 126 5.61 -10.17 -9.06
N THR A 127 4.70 -10.78 -9.83
CA THR A 127 4.42 -10.47 -11.23
C THR A 127 2.99 -9.97 -11.40
N ASP A 128 2.73 -9.37 -12.57
CA ASP A 128 1.40 -8.96 -13.02
C ASP A 128 0.70 -7.97 -12.08
N LEU A 129 1.47 -7.08 -11.46
CA LEU A 129 0.96 -6.05 -10.56
C LEU A 129 -0.01 -5.13 -11.29
N ARG A 130 -1.12 -4.82 -10.62
CA ARG A 130 -2.16 -3.92 -11.14
C ARG A 130 -1.85 -2.49 -10.72
N ALA A 131 -2.17 -1.52 -11.58
CA ALA A 131 -2.11 -0.12 -11.21
C ALA A 131 -2.94 0.16 -9.94
N GLY A 132 -2.48 1.10 -9.12
CA GLY A 132 -3.14 1.52 -7.89
C GLY A 132 -2.20 1.59 -6.69
N GLU A 133 -2.81 1.70 -5.51
CA GLU A 133 -2.09 1.88 -4.25
C GLU A 133 -1.70 0.54 -3.61
N TYR A 134 -0.46 0.49 -3.14
CA TYR A 134 0.14 -0.60 -2.39
C TYR A 134 0.60 -0.05 -1.04
N ARG A 135 -0.06 -0.50 0.03
CA ARG A 135 0.32 -0.17 1.41
C ARG A 135 1.35 -1.17 1.89
N ILE A 136 2.47 -0.68 2.41
CA ILE A 136 3.63 -1.47 2.77
C ILE A 136 3.91 -1.27 4.25
N TRP A 137 3.94 -2.37 5.01
CA TRP A 137 4.41 -2.41 6.39
C TRP A 137 5.73 -3.15 6.44
N VAL A 138 6.76 -2.51 7.00
CA VAL A 138 8.01 -3.16 7.34
C VAL A 138 7.95 -3.46 8.84
N GLY A 139 7.86 -4.74 9.17
CA GLY A 139 7.66 -5.20 10.55
C GLY A 139 8.91 -5.79 11.17
N SER A 140 8.81 -6.07 12.47
CA SER A 140 9.79 -6.81 13.27
C SER A 140 9.15 -8.07 13.87
N PHE A 141 9.95 -9.09 14.17
CA PHE A 141 9.45 -10.30 14.84
C PHE A 141 8.97 -10.06 16.27
N GLU A 142 9.57 -9.08 16.94
CA GLU A 142 9.19 -8.63 18.28
C GLU A 142 8.39 -7.33 18.18
N ALA A 143 7.34 -7.20 19.01
CA ALA A 143 6.54 -5.99 19.11
C ALA A 143 7.35 -4.84 19.71
N ASP A 144 7.03 -3.61 19.29
CA ASP A 144 7.65 -2.36 19.76
C ASP A 144 9.18 -2.30 19.56
N THR A 145 9.69 -3.10 18.62
CA THR A 145 11.10 -3.12 18.25
C THR A 145 11.36 -2.11 17.14
N ARG A 146 12.41 -1.31 17.32
CA ARG A 146 12.90 -0.35 16.33
C ARG A 146 14.10 -0.91 15.57
N ILE A 147 13.93 -1.08 14.26
CA ILE A 147 14.98 -1.44 13.30
C ILE A 147 14.97 -0.39 12.20
N ASP A 148 16.06 0.38 12.07
CA ASP A 148 16.23 1.29 10.94
C ASP A 148 16.53 0.48 9.67
N TYR A 149 15.92 0.86 8.55
CA TYR A 149 16.03 0.11 7.29
C TYR A 149 16.06 1.01 6.04
N THR A 150 16.54 0.43 4.94
CA THR A 150 16.31 0.93 3.57
C THR A 150 15.47 -0.07 2.78
N LEU A 151 14.32 0.38 2.27
CA LEU A 151 13.49 -0.39 1.34
C LEU A 151 13.92 -0.08 -0.09
N SER A 152 14.40 -1.10 -0.80
CA SER A 152 14.68 -1.05 -2.23
C SER A 152 13.46 -1.52 -3.02
N ILE A 153 13.08 -0.75 -4.03
CA ILE A 153 11.93 -0.97 -4.89
C ILE A 153 12.47 -1.10 -6.31
N GLU A 154 12.26 -2.23 -6.98
CA GLU A 154 12.83 -2.51 -8.31
C GLU A 154 11.77 -3.09 -9.26
N GLU A 155 11.84 -2.70 -10.53
CA GLU A 155 10.98 -3.21 -11.62
C GLU A 155 11.54 -4.49 -12.25
#